data_AF-A0A836SI60-F1
#
_entry.id   AF-A0A836SI60-F1
#
_cell.length_a   1.000
_cell.length_b   1.000
_cell.length_c   1.000
_cell.angle_alpha   90.00
_cell.angle_beta   90.00
_cell.angle_gamma   90.00
#
_symmetry.space_group_name_H-M   'P 1'
#
loop_
_entity.id
_entity.type
_entity.pdbx_description
1 polymer ?
#
loop_
_entity_poly.entity_id
_entity_poly.type
_entity_poly.pdbx_seq_one_letter_code
_entity_poly.pdbx_strand_id
1 'polypeptide(L)'
;MPNRIFNPILFFVYGILLLCLTLLSACDNSHQSPSSPPPVTQTAAAEPPRFIQLILTYDREKQEWVKEMTDKFNRIHYKISDAQIIQVKAIPMSSAQIIDEVLSESHQVHLISPASSAIIKLGNAKSQTKMGKNMVGYTKNLVLSPIVIALWKPMAETLGWDKQRIGWADIAALAKNPQSLTAHHSPQWGHFKLGHPHPEYSHSGLLSLLAQVYAGADKLSHLTVADIKPPQIATYLHDIQQTIAYYGHSSHFFNAELKNNGPDDLSAAVLYEHQVIQSYQDANTPLPLVAIYPKEGTFWSEHPIG
;
A
#
# COMPACT_ATOMS: atom_id res chain seq x y z
N MET A 1 -18.42 -49.80 -18.08
CA MET A 1 -17.86 -50.77 -17.13
C MET A 1 -17.62 -50.06 -15.80
N PRO A 2 -17.93 -50.66 -14.64
CA PRO A 2 -18.25 -49.95 -13.40
C PRO A 2 -17.06 -49.70 -12.45
N ASN A 3 -17.24 -48.66 -11.65
CA ASN A 3 -16.70 -48.30 -10.32
C ASN A 3 -15.67 -49.24 -9.66
N ARG A 4 -14.59 -48.62 -9.15
CA ARG A 4 -13.94 -49.07 -7.91
C ARG A 4 -13.62 -47.87 -6.99
N ILE A 5 -14.33 -47.87 -5.87
CA ILE A 5 -14.16 -46.97 -4.72
C ILE A 5 -13.03 -47.52 -3.85
N PHE A 6 -12.12 -46.65 -3.44
CA PHE A 6 -10.96 -46.90 -2.59
C PHE A 6 -11.39 -46.77 -1.12
N ASN A 7 -11.11 -47.77 -0.26
CA ASN A 7 -11.49 -47.74 1.16
C ASN A 7 -10.22 -47.91 2.05
N PRO A 8 -9.75 -46.86 2.74
CA PRO A 8 -8.42 -46.82 3.37
C PRO A 8 -8.38 -47.34 4.83
N ILE A 9 -9.42 -48.00 5.33
CA ILE A 9 -9.53 -48.37 6.75
C ILE A 9 -8.83 -49.71 7.10
N LEU A 10 -8.32 -50.46 6.11
CA LEU A 10 -7.77 -51.81 6.33
C LEU A 10 -6.26 -51.89 6.61
N PHE A 11 -5.50 -50.79 6.52
CA PHE A 11 -4.03 -50.81 6.66
C PHE A 11 -3.49 -50.39 8.03
N PHE A 12 -4.32 -49.81 8.89
CA PHE A 12 -3.84 -49.24 10.16
C PHE A 12 -3.81 -50.23 11.34
N VAL A 13 -4.39 -51.42 11.19
CA VAL A 13 -4.55 -52.40 12.29
C VAL A 13 -3.39 -53.40 12.38
N TYR A 14 -2.52 -53.51 11.37
CA TYR A 14 -1.41 -54.48 11.36
C TYR A 14 -0.04 -53.91 11.80
N GLY A 15 0.10 -52.59 11.98
CA GLY A 15 1.39 -51.96 12.28
C GLY A 15 1.77 -51.83 13.77
N ILE A 16 0.80 -51.98 14.69
CA ILE A 16 1.00 -51.66 16.12
C ILE A 16 1.31 -52.91 16.97
N LEU A 17 1.22 -54.13 16.41
CA LEU A 17 1.43 -55.37 17.17
C LEU A 17 2.86 -55.93 17.14
N LEU A 18 3.82 -55.25 16.50
CA LEU A 18 5.17 -55.78 16.25
C LEU A 18 6.31 -55.08 17.01
N LEU A 19 6.01 -54.14 17.91
CA LEU A 19 7.04 -53.38 18.66
C LEU A 19 7.13 -53.71 20.16
N CYS A 20 6.33 -54.66 20.68
CA CYS A 20 6.29 -54.98 22.12
C CYS A 20 6.90 -56.35 22.50
N LEU A 21 7.70 -56.97 21.64
CA LEU A 21 8.23 -58.33 21.88
C LEU A 21 9.71 -58.47 21.48
N THR A 22 10.57 -57.63 22.04
CA THR A 22 12.02 -57.91 22.17
C THR A 22 12.59 -57.31 23.46
N LEU A 23 11.97 -57.64 24.59
CA LEU A 23 12.62 -57.62 25.90
C LEU A 23 12.89 -59.06 26.29
N LEU A 24 14.16 -59.49 26.25
CA LEU A 24 14.84 -60.29 27.29
C LEU A 24 16.11 -60.97 26.75
N SER A 25 17.17 -60.82 27.56
CA SER A 25 18.32 -61.71 27.74
C SER A 25 19.52 -61.57 26.80
N ALA A 26 20.58 -60.94 27.33
CA ALA A 26 21.83 -61.67 27.63
C ALA A 26 22.72 -60.84 28.56
N CYS A 27 23.01 -61.39 29.74
CA CYS A 27 24.07 -60.95 30.63
C CYS A 27 25.44 -61.31 30.02
N ASP A 28 26.44 -60.45 30.18
CA ASP A 28 27.82 -60.94 30.34
C ASP A 28 28.65 -60.02 31.24
N ASN A 29 29.44 -60.66 32.11
CA ASN A 29 30.19 -60.08 33.22
C ASN A 29 31.58 -59.64 32.74
N SER A 30 31.96 -58.39 32.98
CA SER A 30 33.37 -58.07 33.20
C SER A 30 33.54 -56.88 34.15
N HIS A 31 34.24 -57.16 35.26
CA HIS A 31 34.65 -56.20 36.28
C HIS A 31 35.72 -55.25 35.72
N GLN A 32 35.39 -53.96 35.61
CA GLN A 32 36.36 -52.86 35.61
C GLN A 32 35.76 -51.67 36.37
N SER A 33 36.42 -51.26 37.46
CA SER A 33 36.06 -50.08 38.23
C SER A 33 36.24 -48.81 37.37
N PRO A 34 35.21 -47.96 37.19
CA PRO A 34 35.39 -46.73 36.45
C PRO A 34 36.04 -45.66 37.34
N SER A 35 37.23 -45.20 36.94
CA SER A 35 37.81 -43.94 37.41
C SER A 35 36.90 -42.78 37.01
N SER A 36 36.52 -41.93 37.96
CA SER A 36 35.69 -40.75 37.72
C SER A 36 36.39 -39.77 36.75
N PRO A 37 35.73 -39.30 35.67
CA PRO A 37 36.24 -38.20 34.86
C PRO A 37 36.18 -36.88 35.65
N PRO A 38 37.05 -35.90 35.38
CA PRO A 38 36.95 -34.59 36.00
C PRO A 38 35.65 -33.88 35.58
N PRO A 39 35.12 -32.94 36.39
CA PRO A 39 33.87 -32.27 36.08
C PRO A 39 34.06 -31.47 34.79
N VAL A 40 33.37 -31.86 33.73
CA VAL A 40 33.22 -31.01 32.55
C VAL A 40 32.36 -29.84 33.01
N THR A 41 32.96 -28.66 33.15
CA THR A 41 32.20 -27.42 33.25
C THR A 41 31.45 -27.25 31.92
N GLN A 42 30.21 -27.74 31.87
CA GLN A 42 29.28 -27.38 30.81
C GLN A 42 29.05 -25.88 30.93
N THR A 43 29.78 -25.10 30.13
CA THR A 43 29.34 -23.76 29.78
C THR A 43 27.98 -23.94 29.12
N ALA A 44 26.91 -23.60 29.84
CA ALA A 44 25.55 -23.68 29.33
C ALA A 44 25.52 -22.93 27.99
N ALA A 45 25.22 -23.65 26.90
CA ALA A 45 25.04 -23.03 25.61
C ALA A 45 23.94 -21.99 25.75
N ALA A 46 24.25 -20.73 25.42
CA ALA A 46 23.28 -19.65 25.48
C ALA A 46 22.06 -20.04 24.63
N GLU A 47 20.86 -19.99 25.21
CA GLU A 47 19.63 -20.29 24.49
C GLU A 47 19.53 -19.40 23.23
N PRO A 48 19.04 -19.95 22.10
CA PRO A 48 18.89 -19.17 20.89
C PRO A 48 17.97 -17.96 21.16
N PRO A 49 18.29 -16.77 20.65
CA PRO A 49 17.52 -15.57 20.94
C PRO A 49 16.08 -15.71 20.43
N ARG A 50 15.12 -15.26 21.25
CA ARG A 50 13.70 -15.27 20.95
C ARG A 50 13.32 -14.10 20.06
N PHE A 51 12.55 -14.35 19.00
CA PHE A 51 11.99 -13.29 18.17
C PHE A 51 10.72 -12.69 18.82
N ILE A 52 10.73 -11.37 18.97
CA ILE A 52 9.58 -10.56 19.36
C ILE A 52 8.95 -10.01 18.09
N GLN A 53 7.76 -10.50 17.76
CA GLN A 53 7.07 -10.06 16.56
C GLN A 53 6.41 -8.69 16.77
N LEU A 54 6.72 -7.74 15.89
CA LEU A 54 6.03 -6.46 15.77
C LEU A 54 5.19 -6.49 14.48
N ILE A 55 3.89 -6.27 14.61
CA ILE A 55 2.97 -6.23 13.45
C ILE A 55 2.74 -4.77 13.05
N LEU A 56 3.16 -4.43 11.84
CA LEU A 56 2.95 -3.13 11.20
C LEU A 56 1.94 -3.29 10.08
N THR A 57 0.77 -2.66 10.19
CA THR A 57 -0.20 -2.60 9.09
C THR A 57 -0.12 -1.24 8.42
N TYR A 58 -0.10 -1.21 7.09
CA TYR A 58 0.21 0.05 6.40
C TYR A 58 -0.47 0.16 5.05
N ASP A 59 -0.65 1.40 4.61
CA ASP A 59 -1.28 1.69 3.34
C ASP A 59 -0.41 1.21 2.18
N ARG A 60 -1.00 0.41 1.29
CA ARG A 60 -0.35 -0.26 0.17
C ARG A 60 0.43 0.68 -0.75
N GLU A 61 0.11 1.97 -0.76
CA GLU A 61 0.78 2.95 -1.62
C GLU A 61 2.31 2.99 -1.40
N LYS A 62 2.79 2.68 -0.19
CA LYS A 62 4.23 2.62 0.14
C LYS A 62 4.81 1.20 0.26
N GLN A 63 4.17 0.19 -0.33
CA GLN A 63 4.52 -1.22 -0.14
C GLN A 63 5.96 -1.58 -0.51
N GLU A 64 6.44 -1.13 -1.67
CA GLU A 64 7.79 -1.48 -2.11
C GLU A 64 8.86 -0.96 -1.13
N TRP A 65 8.73 0.31 -0.74
CA TRP A 65 9.63 0.93 0.23
C TRP A 65 9.51 0.30 1.62
N VAL A 66 8.31 0.08 2.16
CA VAL A 66 8.13 -0.55 3.47
C VAL A 66 8.68 -1.98 3.47
N LYS A 67 8.47 -2.75 2.39
CA LYS A 67 9.04 -4.10 2.25
C LYS A 67 10.56 -4.05 2.31
N GLU A 68 11.19 -3.19 1.51
CA GLU A 68 12.65 -3.05 1.50
C GLU A 68 13.21 -2.65 2.88
N MET A 69 12.59 -1.68 3.54
CA MET A 69 13.04 -1.23 4.87
C MET A 69 12.81 -2.30 5.94
N THR A 70 11.70 -3.04 5.86
CA THR A 70 11.42 -4.16 6.77
C THR A 70 12.42 -5.29 6.58
N ASP A 71 12.77 -5.63 5.34
CA ASP A 71 13.78 -6.65 5.03
C ASP A 71 15.15 -6.23 5.57
N LYS A 72 15.55 -4.96 5.40
CA LYS A 72 16.79 -4.41 5.98
C LYS A 72 16.78 -4.45 7.50
N PHE A 73 15.69 -4.02 8.13
CA PHE A 73 15.55 -4.01 9.59
C PHE A 73 15.61 -5.44 10.18
N ASN A 74 14.92 -6.39 9.57
CA ASN A 74 14.92 -7.76 10.06
C ASN A 74 16.29 -8.44 9.92
N ARG A 75 17.07 -8.11 8.89
CA ARG A 75 18.43 -8.65 8.69
C ARG A 75 19.45 -8.17 9.72
N ILE A 76 19.28 -6.99 10.31
CA ILE A 76 20.19 -6.48 11.33
C ILE A 76 19.97 -7.14 12.70
N HIS A 77 18.90 -7.94 12.86
CA HIS A 77 18.56 -8.62 14.11
C HIS A 77 18.62 -7.71 15.34
N TYR A 78 17.90 -6.58 15.27
CA TYR A 78 17.91 -5.57 16.32
C TYR A 78 17.55 -6.19 17.69
N LYS A 79 18.50 -6.18 18.62
CA LYS A 79 18.35 -6.77 19.95
C LYS A 79 17.72 -5.77 20.92
N ILE A 80 16.70 -6.22 21.66
CA ILE A 80 16.17 -5.48 22.83
C ILE A 80 16.92 -5.92 24.10
N SER A 81 17.40 -7.17 24.12
CA SER A 81 18.26 -7.75 25.16
C SER A 81 19.09 -8.88 24.55
N ASP A 82 20.00 -9.48 25.32
CA ASP A 82 20.82 -10.60 24.85
C ASP A 82 19.99 -11.80 24.37
N ALA A 83 18.76 -11.94 24.88
CA ALA A 83 17.84 -13.04 24.57
C ALA A 83 16.70 -12.66 23.62
N GLN A 84 16.58 -11.40 23.17
CA GLN A 84 15.40 -10.94 22.41
C GLN A 84 15.75 -10.08 21.21
N ILE A 85 15.21 -10.46 20.05
CA ILE A 85 15.37 -9.75 18.77
C ILE A 85 14.01 -9.29 18.27
N ILE A 86 13.89 -8.05 17.77
CA ILE A 86 12.67 -7.58 17.09
C ILE A 86 12.62 -8.17 15.69
N GLN A 87 11.46 -8.70 15.32
CA GLN A 87 11.12 -9.06 13.95
C GLN A 87 9.84 -8.35 13.53
N VAL A 88 9.91 -7.53 12.49
CA VAL A 88 8.76 -6.79 11.96
C VAL A 88 8.06 -7.63 10.90
N LYS A 89 6.76 -7.86 11.08
CA LYS A 89 5.84 -8.37 10.06
C LYS A 89 5.02 -7.21 9.53
N ALA A 90 5.35 -6.75 8.33
CA ALA A 90 4.65 -5.65 7.67
C ALA A 90 3.55 -6.19 6.74
N ILE A 91 2.32 -5.67 6.86
CA ILE A 91 1.13 -6.14 6.13
C ILE A 91 0.52 -4.97 5.34
N PRO A 92 0.56 -4.99 4.00
CA PRO A 92 -0.04 -3.96 3.17
C PRO A 92 -1.56 -4.13 3.06
N MET A 93 -2.32 -3.05 3.23
CA MET A 93 -3.78 -3.00 3.06
C MET A 93 -4.25 -1.58 2.72
N SER A 94 -5.55 -1.36 2.54
CA SER A 94 -6.06 0.01 2.34
C SER A 94 -6.14 0.78 3.67
N SER A 95 -6.00 2.10 3.62
CA SER A 95 -6.17 2.97 4.81
C SER A 95 -7.49 2.74 5.58
N ALA A 96 -8.58 2.41 4.88
CA ALA A 96 -9.86 2.09 5.52
C ALA A 96 -9.81 0.76 6.27
N GLN A 97 -9.22 -0.28 5.65
CA GLN A 97 -9.04 -1.60 6.27
C GLN A 97 -8.18 -1.53 7.53
N ILE A 98 -7.17 -0.65 7.58
CA ILE A 98 -6.36 -0.43 8.79
C ILE A 98 -7.23 0.01 9.97
N ILE A 99 -8.16 0.95 9.75
CA ILE A 99 -9.08 1.40 10.82
C ILE A 99 -9.94 0.23 11.27
N ASP A 100 -10.56 -0.48 10.32
CA ASP A 100 -11.50 -1.56 10.63
C ASP A 100 -10.81 -2.71 11.37
N GLU A 101 -9.56 -3.05 11.00
CA GLU A 101 -8.76 -4.08 11.67
C GLU A 101 -8.51 -3.73 13.13
N VAL A 102 -8.01 -2.52 13.42
CA VAL A 102 -7.75 -2.12 14.81
C VAL A 102 -9.04 -2.02 15.61
N LEU A 103 -10.12 -1.47 15.03
CA LEU A 103 -11.43 -1.38 15.69
C LEU A 103 -12.10 -2.74 15.89
N SER A 104 -11.74 -3.77 15.11
CA SER A 104 -12.28 -5.12 15.27
C SER A 104 -11.70 -5.85 16.47
N GLU A 105 -10.52 -5.42 16.96
CA GLU A 105 -9.71 -6.12 17.97
C GLU A 105 -9.46 -7.62 17.64
N SER A 106 -9.64 -8.03 16.37
CA SER A 106 -9.55 -9.44 15.96
C SER A 106 -8.12 -9.98 15.94
N HIS A 107 -7.13 -9.09 15.77
CA HIS A 107 -5.71 -9.41 15.76
C HIS A 107 -4.91 -8.28 16.43
N GLN A 108 -3.76 -8.61 17.02
CA GLN A 108 -2.91 -7.64 17.68
C GLN A 108 -2.09 -6.85 16.65
N VAL A 109 -2.48 -5.60 16.40
CA VAL A 109 -1.71 -4.63 15.60
C VAL A 109 -0.87 -3.77 16.54
N HIS A 110 0.42 -3.60 16.24
CA HIS A 110 1.35 -2.87 17.10
C HIS A 110 1.67 -1.48 16.59
N LEU A 111 1.73 -1.32 15.27
CA LEU A 111 1.92 -0.05 14.58
C LEU A 111 0.99 -0.01 13.38
N ILE A 112 0.46 1.18 13.10
CA ILE A 112 -0.22 1.44 11.84
C ILE A 112 0.42 2.57 11.07
N SER A 113 0.31 2.51 9.74
CA SER A 113 0.67 3.63 8.89
C SER A 113 -0.29 3.81 7.73
N PRO A 114 -1.39 4.58 7.87
CA PRO A 114 -2.29 4.87 6.75
C PRO A 114 -1.65 5.82 5.73
N ALA A 115 -2.42 6.25 4.73
CA ALA A 115 -1.97 7.21 3.73
C ALA A 115 -1.83 8.64 4.29
N SER A 116 -2.71 9.02 5.23
CA SER A 116 -2.73 10.39 5.79
C SER A 116 -3.16 10.46 7.24
N SER A 117 -2.77 11.54 7.90
CA SER A 117 -3.21 11.92 9.25
C SER A 117 -4.73 12.07 9.36
N ALA A 118 -5.45 12.39 8.27
CA ALA A 118 -6.90 12.45 8.25
C ALA A 118 -7.56 11.09 8.60
N ILE A 119 -6.95 10.00 8.15
CA ILE A 119 -7.40 8.62 8.44
C ILE A 119 -7.21 8.30 9.93
N ILE A 120 -6.09 8.73 10.53
CA ILE A 120 -5.86 8.59 11.98
C ILE A 120 -6.93 9.36 12.77
N LYS A 121 -7.24 10.61 12.38
CA LYS A 121 -8.27 11.41 13.04
C LYS A 121 -9.65 10.76 12.95
N LEU A 122 -10.02 10.25 11.78
CA LEU A 122 -11.29 9.52 11.59
C LEU A 122 -11.33 8.23 12.41
N GLY A 123 -10.25 7.44 12.40
CA GLY A 123 -10.13 6.22 13.19
C GLY A 123 -10.21 6.48 14.69
N ASN A 124 -9.53 7.50 15.19
CA ASN A 124 -9.61 7.92 16.59
C ASN A 124 -11.01 8.41 16.97
N ALA A 125 -11.69 9.18 16.11
CA ALA A 125 -13.07 9.58 16.36
C ALA A 125 -14.01 8.36 16.48
N LYS A 126 -13.92 7.41 15.53
CA LYS A 126 -14.68 6.15 15.58
C LYS A 126 -14.36 5.33 16.84
N SER A 127 -13.08 5.22 17.18
CA SER A 127 -12.59 4.51 18.38
C SER A 127 -13.08 5.14 19.67
N GLN A 128 -13.12 6.47 19.76
CA GLN A 128 -13.64 7.16 20.93
C GLN A 128 -15.12 6.86 21.13
N THR A 129 -15.92 6.81 20.06
CA THR A 129 -17.33 6.42 20.12
C THR A 129 -17.52 4.96 20.52
N LYS A 130 -16.69 4.04 20.01
CA LYS A 130 -16.85 2.60 20.22
C LYS A 130 -16.24 2.09 21.52
N MET A 131 -15.07 2.60 21.90
CA MET A 131 -14.19 2.06 22.93
C MET A 131 -13.81 3.08 24.01
N GLY A 132 -14.22 4.35 23.89
CA GLY A 132 -13.92 5.40 24.87
C GLY A 132 -12.45 5.84 24.93
N LYS A 133 -11.62 5.41 23.98
CA LYS A 133 -10.20 5.76 23.87
C LYS A 133 -9.78 5.94 22.41
N ASN A 134 -8.69 6.65 22.19
CA ASN A 134 -8.06 6.73 20.87
C ASN A 134 -7.48 5.38 20.46
N MET A 135 -7.56 5.11 19.17
CA MET A 135 -6.99 3.93 18.51
C MET A 135 -5.47 4.06 18.40
N VAL A 136 -5.00 5.25 18.04
CA VAL A 136 -3.59 5.60 17.87
C VAL A 136 -3.31 6.88 18.64
N GLY A 137 -2.23 6.86 19.41
CA GLY A 137 -1.76 8.01 20.16
C GLY A 137 -0.93 8.94 19.28
N TYR A 138 0.33 9.10 19.66
CA TYR A 138 1.29 9.93 18.96
C TYR A 138 1.69 9.31 17.61
N THR A 139 1.78 10.14 16.57
CA THR A 139 2.24 9.71 15.24
C THR A 139 3.37 10.60 14.73
N LYS A 140 4.21 10.03 13.86
CA LYS A 140 5.23 10.76 13.07
C LYS A 140 5.00 10.51 11.59
N ASN A 141 5.29 11.50 10.75
CA ASN A 141 5.25 11.29 9.30
C ASN A 141 6.40 10.37 8.88
N LEU A 142 6.08 9.30 8.16
CA LEU A 142 7.06 8.32 7.71
C LEU A 142 7.65 8.70 6.34
N VAL A 143 6.77 9.11 5.42
CA VAL A 143 7.10 9.56 4.06
C VAL A 143 6.12 10.66 3.67
N LEU A 144 6.62 11.71 3.02
CA LEU A 144 5.77 12.73 2.41
C LEU A 144 5.74 12.49 0.90
N SER A 145 4.56 12.34 0.33
CA SER A 145 4.38 12.27 -1.12
C SER A 145 3.17 13.10 -1.52
N PRO A 146 3.31 14.11 -2.39
CA PRO A 146 2.15 14.79 -2.93
C PRO A 146 1.41 13.86 -3.90
N ILE A 147 0.13 14.14 -4.13
CA ILE A 147 -0.55 13.63 -5.32
C ILE A 147 -0.22 14.53 -6.52
N VAL A 148 -0.08 13.95 -7.69
CA VAL A 148 0.27 14.65 -8.93
C VAL A 148 -0.58 14.11 -10.07
N ILE A 149 -0.72 14.88 -11.14
CA ILE A 149 -1.29 14.36 -12.39
C ILE A 149 -0.11 13.81 -13.18
N ALA A 150 0.03 12.49 -13.22
CA ALA A 150 0.99 11.81 -14.07
C ALA A 150 0.51 11.92 -15.52
N LEU A 151 1.34 12.52 -16.38
CA LEU A 151 1.05 12.76 -17.79
C LEU A 151 2.22 12.27 -18.63
N TRP A 152 1.95 11.69 -19.80
CA TRP A 152 3.01 11.32 -20.74
C TRP A 152 3.79 12.57 -21.15
N LYS A 153 5.12 12.52 -21.05
CA LYS A 153 6.00 13.67 -21.34
C LYS A 153 5.73 14.30 -22.71
N PRO A 154 5.57 13.53 -23.82
CA PRO A 154 5.25 14.13 -25.11
C PRO A 154 3.92 14.89 -25.12
N MET A 155 2.90 14.40 -24.40
CA MET A 155 1.63 15.12 -24.25
C MET A 155 1.81 16.39 -23.42
N ALA A 156 2.56 16.32 -22.32
CA ALA A 156 2.85 17.48 -21.48
C ALA A 156 3.56 18.59 -22.26
N GLU A 157 4.55 18.23 -23.09
CA GLU A 157 5.27 19.16 -23.97
C GLU A 157 4.33 19.80 -25.00
N THR A 158 3.45 19.00 -25.62
CA THR A 158 2.41 19.50 -26.54
C THR A 158 1.45 20.49 -25.87
N LEU A 159 1.16 20.31 -24.58
CA LEU A 159 0.36 21.24 -23.78
C LEU A 159 1.15 22.47 -23.29
N GLY A 160 2.45 22.57 -23.59
CA GLY A 160 3.31 23.68 -23.17
C GLY A 160 3.67 23.67 -21.68
N TRP A 161 3.67 22.49 -21.05
CA TRP A 161 4.02 22.31 -19.63
C TRP A 161 5.41 22.87 -19.27
N ASP A 162 6.34 22.86 -20.22
CA ASP A 162 7.69 23.41 -20.09
C ASP A 162 7.71 24.94 -19.90
N LYS A 163 6.65 25.62 -20.32
CA LYS A 163 6.52 27.09 -20.31
C LYS A 163 5.47 27.60 -19.33
N GLN A 164 4.39 26.84 -19.13
CA GLN A 164 3.28 27.25 -18.28
C GLN A 164 2.83 26.11 -17.36
N ARG A 165 2.44 26.46 -16.13
CA ARG A 165 1.89 25.49 -15.18
C ARG A 165 0.52 25.02 -15.68
N ILE A 166 0.38 23.72 -15.86
CA ILE A 166 -0.89 23.06 -16.14
C ILE A 166 -1.63 22.85 -14.82
N GLY A 167 -2.94 23.10 -14.83
CA GLY A 167 -3.84 22.94 -13.69
C GLY A 167 -5.12 22.17 -14.04
N TRP A 168 -5.98 22.01 -13.05
CA TRP A 168 -7.25 21.31 -13.21
C TRP A 168 -8.18 21.98 -14.22
N ALA A 169 -8.14 23.31 -14.32
CA ALA A 169 -8.91 24.04 -15.32
C ALA A 169 -8.47 23.72 -16.75
N ASP A 170 -7.17 23.49 -16.97
CA ASP A 170 -6.64 23.13 -18.29
C ASP A 170 -7.06 21.69 -18.65
N ILE A 171 -7.01 20.77 -17.68
CA ILE A 171 -7.54 19.41 -17.82
C ILE A 171 -9.04 19.43 -18.14
N ALA A 172 -9.83 20.26 -17.46
CA ALA A 172 -11.25 20.45 -17.74
C ALA A 172 -11.51 21.05 -19.14
N ALA A 173 -10.59 21.86 -19.67
CA ALA A 173 -10.68 22.35 -21.04
C ALA A 173 -10.38 21.26 -22.07
N LEU A 174 -9.39 20.39 -21.80
CA LEU A 174 -9.09 19.23 -22.63
C LEU A 174 -10.26 18.24 -22.68
N ALA A 175 -10.97 18.10 -21.56
CA ALA A 175 -12.19 17.30 -21.42
C ALA A 175 -13.31 17.71 -22.37
N LYS A 176 -13.56 19.02 -22.45
CA LYS A 176 -14.70 19.60 -23.18
C LYS A 176 -14.54 19.56 -24.69
N ASN A 177 -13.31 19.39 -25.17
CA ASN A 177 -12.99 19.43 -26.58
C ASN A 177 -12.57 18.04 -27.05
N PRO A 178 -13.45 17.32 -27.78
CA PRO A 178 -13.12 16.02 -28.37
C PRO A 178 -11.89 16.09 -29.28
N GLN A 179 -11.57 17.27 -29.82
CA GLN A 179 -10.41 17.45 -30.66
C GLN A 179 -9.18 18.01 -29.92
N SER A 180 -9.17 18.10 -28.58
CA SER A 180 -8.15 18.86 -27.84
C SER A 180 -6.71 18.46 -28.19
N LEU A 181 -6.34 17.18 -28.13
CA LEU A 181 -4.99 16.73 -28.49
C LEU A 181 -4.72 16.70 -30.00
N THR A 182 -5.73 16.38 -30.81
CA THR A 182 -5.69 16.51 -32.29
C THR A 182 -5.46 17.95 -32.74
N ALA A 183 -6.02 18.94 -32.04
CA ALA A 183 -5.90 20.37 -32.31
C ALA A 183 -4.51 20.90 -31.94
N HIS A 184 -3.80 20.22 -31.04
CA HIS A 184 -2.38 20.44 -30.77
C HIS A 184 -1.46 19.62 -31.71
N HIS A 185 -1.91 19.33 -32.94
CA HIS A 185 -1.14 18.60 -33.96
C HIS A 185 -0.70 17.18 -33.56
N SER A 186 -1.38 16.55 -32.60
CA SER A 186 -1.06 15.19 -32.13
C SER A 186 -2.25 14.24 -32.34
N PRO A 187 -2.66 13.97 -33.60
CA PRO A 187 -3.85 13.21 -33.91
C PRO A 187 -3.82 11.76 -33.43
N GLN A 188 -2.63 11.22 -33.18
CA GLN A 188 -2.44 9.85 -32.72
C GLN A 188 -3.01 9.57 -31.31
N TRP A 189 -3.23 10.60 -30.48
CA TRP A 189 -3.66 10.41 -29.08
C TRP A 189 -5.17 10.51 -28.85
N GLY A 190 -5.94 10.91 -29.87
CA GLY A 190 -7.40 10.97 -29.78
C GLY A 190 -7.93 11.90 -28.67
N HIS A 191 -8.98 11.44 -27.98
CA HIS A 191 -9.61 12.16 -26.88
C HIS A 191 -8.79 12.06 -25.58
N PHE A 192 -8.73 13.15 -24.82
CA PHE A 192 -8.09 13.14 -23.51
C PHE A 192 -8.88 12.27 -22.51
N LYS A 193 -8.17 11.36 -21.84
CA LYS A 193 -8.73 10.43 -20.83
C LYS A 193 -7.95 10.53 -19.52
N LEU A 194 -8.64 10.86 -18.44
CA LEU A 194 -8.06 10.95 -17.10
C LEU A 194 -8.40 9.71 -16.27
N GLY A 195 -7.42 9.12 -15.59
CA GLY A 195 -7.65 8.11 -14.56
C GLY A 195 -7.51 8.70 -13.16
N HIS A 196 -8.47 8.47 -12.26
CA HIS A 196 -8.19 8.62 -10.84
C HIS A 196 -8.97 7.61 -10.00
N PRO A 197 -8.47 7.23 -8.82
CA PRO A 197 -9.15 6.28 -7.95
C PRO A 197 -10.50 6.77 -7.46
N HIS A 198 -11.42 5.86 -7.13
CA HIS A 198 -12.70 6.22 -6.55
C HIS A 198 -12.50 6.89 -5.17
N PRO A 199 -13.12 8.06 -4.91
CA PRO A 199 -12.87 8.85 -3.70
C PRO A 199 -13.33 8.17 -2.40
N GLU A 200 -14.28 7.24 -2.46
CA GLU A 200 -14.75 6.49 -1.29
C GLU A 200 -13.75 5.40 -0.85
N TYR A 201 -13.01 4.83 -1.80
CA TYR A 201 -12.19 3.64 -1.56
C TYR A 201 -10.69 3.92 -1.52
N SER A 202 -10.25 5.07 -2.04
CA SER A 202 -8.85 5.41 -2.18
C SER A 202 -8.56 6.82 -1.68
N HIS A 203 -7.49 6.95 -0.89
CA HIS A 203 -7.04 8.23 -0.36
C HIS A 203 -6.66 9.22 -1.47
N SER A 204 -5.91 8.78 -2.48
CA SER A 204 -5.56 9.63 -3.63
C SER A 204 -6.78 9.99 -4.48
N GLY A 205 -7.80 9.12 -4.51
CA GLY A 205 -9.12 9.46 -5.08
C GLY A 205 -9.81 10.60 -4.35
N LEU A 206 -9.86 10.53 -3.01
CA LEU A 206 -10.44 11.59 -2.18
C LEU A 206 -9.67 12.91 -2.33
N LEU A 207 -8.34 12.85 -2.27
CA LEU A 207 -7.48 14.03 -2.45
C LEU A 207 -7.61 14.63 -3.86
N SER A 208 -7.75 13.79 -4.90
CA SER A 208 -8.02 14.23 -6.28
C SER A 208 -9.32 15.02 -6.35
N LEU A 209 -10.41 14.46 -5.80
CA LEU A 209 -11.70 15.13 -5.80
C LEU A 209 -11.64 16.46 -5.02
N LEU A 210 -11.01 16.46 -3.84
CA LEU A 210 -10.81 17.70 -3.09
C LEU A 210 -10.00 18.72 -3.91
N ALA A 211 -8.92 18.32 -4.56
CA ALA A 211 -8.10 19.23 -5.37
C ALA A 211 -8.90 19.86 -6.51
N GLN A 212 -9.75 19.08 -7.18
CA GLN A 212 -10.67 19.58 -8.19
C GLN A 212 -11.69 20.57 -7.61
N VAL A 213 -12.26 20.29 -6.44
CA VAL A 213 -13.22 21.20 -5.78
C VAL A 213 -12.55 22.53 -5.40
N TYR A 214 -11.34 22.49 -4.82
CA TYR A 214 -10.57 23.68 -4.49
C TYR A 214 -10.24 24.50 -5.75
N ALA A 215 -9.84 23.85 -6.83
CA ALA A 215 -9.59 24.49 -8.12
C ALA A 215 -10.85 25.14 -8.70
N GLY A 216 -11.99 24.45 -8.69
CA GLY A 216 -13.26 24.98 -9.18
C GLY A 216 -13.78 26.16 -8.36
N ALA A 217 -13.53 26.15 -7.04
CA ALA A 217 -13.90 27.23 -6.13
C ALA A 217 -12.89 28.39 -6.10
N ASP A 218 -11.78 28.29 -6.85
CA ASP A 218 -10.67 29.24 -6.86
C ASP A 218 -10.13 29.52 -5.44
N LYS A 219 -9.88 28.45 -4.68
CA LYS A 219 -9.35 28.53 -3.31
C LYS A 219 -8.12 27.64 -3.14
N LEU A 220 -7.23 28.08 -2.25
CA LEU A 220 -6.07 27.30 -1.80
C LEU A 220 -6.22 26.77 -0.36
N SER A 221 -7.17 27.31 0.41
CA SER A 221 -7.43 26.93 1.80
C SER A 221 -8.83 27.40 2.22
N HIS A 222 -9.28 26.97 3.41
CA HIS A 222 -10.55 27.38 4.01
C HIS A 222 -11.78 27.19 3.10
N LEU A 223 -11.84 26.08 2.37
CA LEU A 223 -13.03 25.70 1.63
C LEU A 223 -14.19 25.44 2.60
N THR A 224 -15.34 26.02 2.31
CA THR A 224 -16.57 25.88 3.08
C THR A 224 -17.68 25.25 2.24
N VAL A 225 -18.73 24.76 2.89
CA VAL A 225 -19.92 24.26 2.20
C VAL A 225 -20.57 25.35 1.34
N ALA A 226 -20.47 26.63 1.72
CA ALA A 226 -21.03 27.71 0.93
C ALA A 226 -20.33 27.88 -0.42
N ASP A 227 -19.04 27.58 -0.50
CA ASP A 227 -18.22 27.74 -1.71
C ASP A 227 -18.53 26.70 -2.78
N ILE A 228 -19.09 25.55 -2.38
CA ILE A 228 -19.42 24.45 -3.29
C ILE A 228 -20.90 24.42 -3.71
N LYS A 229 -21.74 25.30 -3.13
CA LYS A 229 -23.16 25.45 -3.49
C LYS A 229 -23.41 26.02 -4.89
N PRO A 230 -22.60 26.94 -5.42
CA PRO A 230 -22.86 27.50 -6.74
C PRO A 230 -22.88 26.38 -7.81
N PRO A 231 -23.89 26.36 -8.71
CA PRO A 231 -24.06 25.28 -9.69
C PRO A 231 -22.87 25.14 -10.65
N GLN A 232 -22.10 26.22 -10.86
CA GLN A 232 -20.91 26.21 -11.70
C GLN A 232 -19.84 25.23 -11.19
N ILE A 233 -19.76 25.01 -9.88
CA ILE A 233 -18.82 24.05 -9.29
C ILE A 233 -19.22 22.62 -9.67
N ALA A 234 -20.51 22.31 -9.60
CA ALA A 234 -21.02 21.01 -10.03
C ALA A 234 -20.79 20.78 -11.52
N THR A 235 -21.02 21.79 -12.37
CA THR A 235 -20.70 21.72 -13.81
C THR A 235 -19.20 21.49 -14.03
N TYR A 236 -18.34 22.26 -13.37
CA TYR A 236 -16.89 22.11 -13.47
C TYR A 236 -16.41 20.71 -13.07
N LEU A 237 -16.91 20.18 -11.96
CA LEU A 237 -16.59 18.83 -11.54
C LEU A 237 -17.12 17.81 -12.55
N HIS A 238 -18.37 17.93 -12.99
CA HIS A 238 -18.92 17.07 -14.03
C HIS A 238 -18.06 17.08 -15.29
N ASP A 239 -17.54 18.25 -15.67
CA ASP A 239 -16.71 18.41 -16.84
C ASP A 239 -15.38 17.65 -16.76
N ILE A 240 -14.78 17.58 -15.57
CA ILE A 240 -13.58 16.76 -15.34
C ILE A 240 -13.98 15.29 -15.25
N GLN A 241 -15.02 14.97 -14.48
CA GLN A 241 -15.41 13.60 -14.17
C GLN A 241 -15.90 12.83 -15.41
N GLN A 242 -16.45 13.50 -16.43
CA GLN A 242 -16.81 12.84 -17.70
C GLN A 242 -15.59 12.38 -18.53
N THR A 243 -14.37 12.86 -18.24
CA THR A 243 -13.14 12.34 -18.88
C THR A 243 -12.64 11.04 -18.26
N ILE A 244 -13.26 10.62 -17.17
CA ILE A 244 -12.83 9.45 -16.44
C ILE A 244 -13.20 8.22 -17.25
N ALA A 245 -12.18 7.55 -17.79
CA ALA A 245 -12.37 6.34 -18.57
C ALA A 245 -13.09 5.25 -17.75
N TYR A 246 -12.69 5.10 -16.48
CA TYR A 246 -13.32 4.24 -15.47
C TYR A 246 -12.75 4.58 -14.09
N TYR A 247 -13.50 4.33 -13.02
CA TYR A 247 -12.96 4.42 -11.66
C TYR A 247 -12.17 3.17 -11.32
N GLY A 248 -10.89 3.35 -10.99
CA GLY A 248 -10.03 2.31 -10.44
C GLY A 248 -10.09 2.24 -8.92
N HIS A 249 -9.71 1.10 -8.36
CA HIS A 249 -9.73 0.88 -6.91
C HIS A 249 -8.52 1.50 -6.17
N SER A 250 -7.44 1.87 -6.87
CA SER A 250 -6.21 2.43 -6.26
C SER A 250 -5.36 3.18 -7.28
N SER A 251 -4.37 3.96 -6.81
CA SER A 251 -3.43 4.60 -7.74
C SER A 251 -2.43 3.60 -8.33
N HIS A 252 -2.09 2.54 -7.60
CA HIS A 252 -1.36 1.37 -8.14
C HIS A 252 -2.02 0.77 -9.38
N PHE A 253 -3.35 0.69 -9.38
CA PHE A 253 -4.10 0.22 -10.55
C PHE A 253 -3.89 1.15 -11.75
N PHE A 254 -4.04 2.46 -11.59
CA PHE A 254 -3.81 3.39 -12.70
C PHE A 254 -2.35 3.48 -13.14
N ASN A 255 -1.40 3.32 -12.22
CA ASN A 255 0.01 3.20 -12.56
C ASN A 255 0.26 1.96 -13.44
N ALA A 256 -0.41 0.84 -13.13
CA ALA A 256 -0.37 -0.36 -13.94
C ALA A 256 -1.07 -0.17 -15.31
N GLU A 257 -2.22 0.49 -15.38
CA GLU A 257 -2.91 0.77 -16.66
C GLU A 257 -2.07 1.67 -17.57
N LEU A 258 -1.49 2.76 -17.04
CA LEU A 258 -0.54 3.60 -17.78
C LEU A 258 0.60 2.75 -18.33
N LYS A 259 1.19 1.88 -17.50
CA LYS A 259 2.30 1.02 -17.93
C LYS A 259 1.90 -0.01 -18.99
N ASN A 260 0.80 -0.70 -18.79
CA ASN A 260 0.45 -1.89 -19.57
C ASN A 260 -0.24 -1.53 -20.89
N ASN A 261 -1.03 -0.46 -20.91
CA ASN A 261 -1.84 -0.08 -22.07
C ASN A 261 -1.31 1.17 -22.78
N GLY A 262 -0.50 1.98 -22.09
CA GLY A 262 0.16 3.13 -22.67
C GLY A 262 -0.77 4.31 -23.02
N PRO A 263 -0.27 5.25 -23.85
CA PRO A 263 -0.93 6.54 -24.10
C PRO A 263 -2.25 6.47 -24.87
N ASP A 264 -2.54 5.36 -25.55
CA ASP A 264 -3.79 5.20 -26.33
C ASP A 264 -4.99 4.89 -25.40
N ASP A 265 -4.72 4.29 -24.24
CA ASP A 265 -5.74 3.93 -23.25
C ASP A 265 -5.99 5.04 -22.22
N LEU A 266 -4.93 5.58 -21.61
CA LEU A 266 -5.02 6.67 -20.65
C LEU A 266 -4.05 7.80 -21.01
N SER A 267 -4.55 9.02 -21.08
CA SER A 267 -3.71 10.21 -21.32
C SER A 267 -2.99 10.62 -20.05
N ALA A 268 -3.67 10.60 -18.91
CA ALA A 268 -3.13 10.98 -17.62
C ALA A 268 -3.75 10.16 -16.48
N ALA A 269 -3.08 10.11 -15.33
CA ALA A 269 -3.69 9.61 -14.11
C ALA A 269 -3.25 10.37 -12.86
N VAL A 270 -4.10 10.42 -11.84
CA VAL A 270 -3.72 10.97 -10.53
C VAL A 270 -3.01 9.90 -9.71
N LEU A 271 -1.72 10.12 -9.48
CA LEU A 271 -0.81 9.21 -8.78
C LEU A 271 -0.15 9.92 -7.60
N TYR A 272 0.52 9.16 -6.74
CA TYR A 272 1.51 9.74 -5.84
C TYR A 272 2.80 10.04 -6.62
N GLU A 273 3.49 11.14 -6.30
CA GLU A 273 4.73 11.51 -7.00
C GLU A 273 5.77 10.38 -7.04
N HIS A 274 5.93 9.64 -5.93
CA HIS A 274 6.90 8.56 -5.89
C HIS A 274 6.64 7.49 -6.97
N GLN A 275 5.39 7.24 -7.37
CA GLN A 275 5.07 6.30 -8.45
C GLN A 275 5.54 6.83 -9.81
N VAL A 276 5.48 8.14 -10.04
CA VAL A 276 6.06 8.77 -11.24
C VAL A 276 7.58 8.62 -11.22
N ILE A 277 8.23 8.86 -10.09
CA ILE A 277 9.69 8.67 -9.94
C ILE A 277 10.09 7.21 -10.20
N GLN A 278 9.34 6.26 -9.64
CA GLN A 278 9.57 4.82 -9.83
C GLN A 278 9.41 4.38 -11.28
N SER A 279 8.52 5.02 -12.06
CA SER A 279 8.35 4.70 -13.48
C SER A 279 9.64 4.84 -14.31
N TYR A 280 10.57 5.71 -13.91
CA TYR A 280 11.87 5.87 -14.59
C TYR A 280 12.82 4.69 -14.39
N GLN A 281 12.55 3.81 -13.42
CA GLN A 281 13.33 2.60 -13.18
C GLN A 281 12.72 1.38 -13.88
N ASP A 282 11.49 1.47 -14.40
CA ASP A 282 10.80 0.38 -15.07
C ASP A 282 11.02 0.46 -16.59
N ALA A 283 11.83 -0.46 -17.12
CA ALA A 283 12.12 -0.54 -18.55
C ALA A 283 10.87 -0.82 -19.43
N ASN A 284 9.74 -1.22 -18.83
CA ASN A 284 8.51 -1.51 -19.55
C ASN A 284 7.56 -0.30 -19.62
N THR A 285 7.89 0.83 -19.01
CA THR A 285 7.05 2.04 -19.16
C THR A 285 7.15 2.54 -20.61
N PRO A 286 6.03 2.65 -21.35
CA PRO A 286 6.05 2.83 -22.81
C PRO A 286 6.58 4.19 -23.24
N LEU A 287 6.35 5.23 -22.44
CA LEU A 287 6.86 6.59 -22.63
C LEU A 287 7.20 7.20 -21.27
N PRO A 288 8.13 8.16 -21.18
CA PRO A 288 8.42 8.82 -19.91
C PRO A 288 7.18 9.56 -19.38
N LEU A 289 6.91 9.42 -18.08
CA LEU A 289 5.88 10.18 -17.36
C LEU A 289 6.48 11.42 -16.71
N VAL A 290 5.71 12.50 -16.63
CA VAL A 290 6.05 13.68 -15.83
C VAL A 290 5.00 13.91 -14.75
N ALA A 291 5.45 14.43 -13.61
CA ALA A 291 4.58 14.84 -12.52
C ALA A 291 4.08 16.27 -12.79
N ILE A 292 2.82 16.41 -13.17
CA ILE A 292 2.16 17.72 -13.26
C ILE A 292 1.66 18.10 -11.87
N TYR A 293 2.22 19.19 -11.37
CA TYR A 293 1.78 19.88 -10.17
C TYR A 293 0.74 20.94 -10.55
N PRO A 294 -0.54 20.76 -10.22
CA PRO A 294 -1.59 21.69 -10.63
C PRO A 294 -1.27 23.12 -10.17
N LYS A 295 -1.54 24.11 -11.03
CA LYS A 295 -1.32 25.53 -10.68
C LYS A 295 -2.16 25.98 -9.48
N GLU A 296 -3.28 25.30 -9.21
CA GLU A 296 -4.16 25.50 -8.06
C GLU A 296 -3.64 24.81 -6.78
N GLY A 297 -2.48 24.14 -6.83
CA GLY A 297 -1.88 23.44 -5.72
C GLY A 297 -2.22 21.95 -5.65
N THR A 298 -1.60 21.26 -4.69
CA THR A 298 -1.80 19.82 -4.45
C THR A 298 -1.79 19.47 -2.97
N PHE A 299 -2.35 18.32 -2.64
CA PHE A 299 -2.35 17.77 -1.29
C PHE A 299 -1.14 16.86 -1.05
N TRP A 300 -0.61 16.95 0.18
CA TRP A 300 0.41 16.05 0.69
C TRP A 300 -0.24 14.83 1.35
N SER A 301 0.29 13.65 1.05
CA SER A 301 0.04 12.44 1.82
C SER A 301 1.21 12.24 2.77
N GLU A 302 0.93 12.26 4.08
CA GLU A 302 2.00 12.30 5.08
C GLU A 302 2.43 10.95 5.63
N HIS A 303 1.70 9.89 5.24
CA HIS A 303 1.89 8.51 5.68
C HIS A 303 2.33 8.41 7.15
N PRO A 304 1.50 8.88 8.11
CA PRO A 304 1.89 8.87 9.51
C PRO A 304 2.11 7.43 9.98
N ILE A 305 2.96 7.24 10.97
CA ILE A 305 3.16 5.97 11.68
C ILE A 305 3.01 6.20 13.19
N GLY A 306 2.31 5.29 13.87
CA GLY A 306 2.16 5.27 15.33
C GLY A 306 1.29 4.13 15.82
#